data_AF-A0A938E1Z7-F1
#
_entry.id   AF-A0A938E1Z7-F1
#
_cell.length_a   1.000
_cell.length_b   1.000
_cell.length_c   1.000
_cell.angle_alpha   90.00
_cell.angle_beta   90.00
_cell.angle_gamma   90.00
#
_symmetry.space_group_name_H-M   'P 1'
#
loop_
_entity.id
_entity.type
_entity.pdbx_description
1 polymer ?
#
loop_
_entity_poly.entity_id
_entity_poly.type
_entity_poly.pdbx_seq_one_letter_code
_entity_poly.pdbx_strand_id
1 'polypeptide(L)'
;MDLDPQLAANTVNNFVGLARQGYYEGLTFHRVVPDFVIQGGCPEGSGRGGPGYQFRDEEVKGEYVLGAVAMANAGPNTNGSQFFVTIDDCTRRLPKDYNLFGFVVEGIDVAQAVQVGDVMRSVVVEERDR
;
A
#
# COMPACT_ATOMS: atom_id res chain seq x y z
N MET A 1 -8.25 -7.15 1.59
CA MET A 1 -7.51 -6.93 0.33
C MET A 1 -6.76 -8.20 -0.01
N ASP A 2 -6.63 -8.53 -1.28
CA ASP A 2 -5.86 -9.67 -1.75
C ASP A 2 -4.49 -9.19 -2.26
N LEU A 3 -3.44 -9.90 -1.87
CA LEU A 3 -2.07 -9.65 -2.29
C LEU A 3 -1.64 -10.71 -3.31
N ASP A 4 -0.99 -10.31 -4.40
CA ASP A 4 -0.60 -11.24 -5.46
C ASP A 4 0.92 -11.22 -5.70
N PRO A 5 1.66 -12.27 -5.27
CA PRO A 5 3.10 -12.37 -5.49
C PRO A 5 3.52 -12.38 -6.97
N GLN A 6 2.63 -12.69 -7.91
CA GLN A 6 2.95 -12.65 -9.34
C GLN A 6 3.10 -11.21 -9.86
N LEU A 7 2.43 -10.25 -9.21
CA LEU A 7 2.55 -8.83 -9.49
C LEU A 7 3.88 -8.29 -8.98
N ALA A 8 4.20 -8.54 -7.71
CA ALA A 8 5.39 -7.99 -7.05
C ALA A 8 5.79 -8.84 -5.82
N ALA A 9 6.56 -9.91 -6.04
CA ALA A 9 6.88 -10.92 -5.02
C ALA A 9 7.63 -10.34 -3.82
N ASN A 10 8.62 -9.47 -4.04
CA ASN A 10 9.39 -8.88 -2.95
C ASN A 10 8.53 -7.91 -2.14
N THR A 11 7.66 -7.17 -2.82
CA THR A 11 6.74 -6.22 -2.22
C THR A 11 5.70 -6.92 -1.35
N VAL A 12 5.10 -8.01 -1.83
CA VAL A 12 4.19 -8.84 -1.03
C VAL A 12 4.92 -9.41 0.19
N ASN A 13 6.09 -10.03 0.00
CA ASN A 13 6.86 -10.59 1.11
C ASN A 13 7.20 -9.52 2.18
N ASN A 14 7.60 -8.33 1.74
CA ASN A 14 7.88 -7.20 2.63
C ASN A 14 6.63 -6.78 3.40
N PHE A 15 5.50 -6.55 2.72
CA PHE A 15 4.26 -6.13 3.36
C PHE A 15 3.76 -7.17 4.37
N VAL A 16 3.76 -8.45 3.99
CA VAL A 16 3.35 -9.56 4.85
C VAL A 16 4.28 -9.71 6.05
N GLY A 17 5.59 -9.61 5.85
CA GLY A 17 6.58 -9.69 6.93
C GLY A 17 6.38 -8.58 7.96
N LEU A 18 6.16 -7.34 7.52
CA LEU A 18 5.89 -6.21 8.40
C LEU A 18 4.54 -6.35 9.12
N ALA A 19 3.48 -6.75 8.40
CA ALA A 19 2.16 -6.96 8.99
C ALA A 19 2.18 -8.03 10.10
N ARG A 20 2.84 -9.17 9.84
CA ARG A 20 3.00 -10.25 10.84
C ARG A 20 3.80 -9.84 12.08
N GLN A 21 4.64 -8.81 11.97
CA GLN A 21 5.37 -8.23 13.09
C GLN A 21 4.59 -7.14 13.83
N GLY A 22 3.32 -6.88 13.45
CA GLY A 22 2.50 -5.82 14.03
C GLY A 22 2.96 -4.41 13.62
N TYR A 23 3.83 -4.27 12.62
CA TYR A 23 4.46 -2.99 12.26
C TYR A 23 3.44 -1.88 11.91
N TYR A 24 2.32 -2.26 11.28
CA TYR A 24 1.30 -1.30 10.85
C TYR A 24 0.31 -0.93 11.96
N GLU A 25 0.33 -1.61 13.11
CA GLU A 25 -0.60 -1.35 14.19
C GLU A 25 -0.32 0.01 14.83
N GLY A 26 -1.34 0.85 14.93
CA GLY A 26 -1.23 2.22 15.41
C GLY A 26 -0.73 3.22 14.37
N LEU A 27 -0.31 2.78 13.18
CA LEU A 27 0.10 3.70 12.11
C LEU A 27 -1.11 4.35 11.45
N THR A 28 -0.94 5.57 10.96
CA THR A 28 -2.03 6.37 10.38
C THR A 28 -2.01 6.42 8.86
N PHE A 29 -3.17 6.65 8.27
CA PHE A 29 -3.29 7.21 6.93
C PHE A 29 -2.98 8.72 6.99
N HIS A 30 -1.71 9.06 6.79
CA HIS A 30 -1.21 10.42 6.94
C HIS A 30 -1.49 11.31 5.72
N ARG A 31 -1.83 10.72 4.58
CA ARG A 31 -2.19 11.45 3.36
C ARG A 31 -3.42 10.84 2.71
N VAL A 32 -4.47 11.64 2.60
CA VAL A 32 -5.70 11.30 1.87
C VAL A 32 -5.91 12.36 0.80
N VAL A 33 -6.02 11.93 -0.45
CA VAL A 33 -6.37 12.78 -1.58
C VAL A 33 -7.72 12.29 -2.11
N PRO A 34 -8.80 13.08 -1.89
CA PRO A 34 -10.13 12.73 -2.40
C PRO A 34 -10.09 12.41 -3.88
N ASP A 35 -10.90 11.41 -4.28
CA ASP A 35 -11.02 10.93 -5.65
C ASP A 35 -9.67 10.49 -6.26
N PHE A 36 -8.72 10.05 -5.42
CA PHE A 36 -7.41 9.63 -5.91
C PHE A 36 -6.84 8.46 -5.10
N VAL A 37 -6.19 8.74 -3.97
CA VAL A 37 -5.51 7.72 -3.16
C VAL A 37 -5.57 8.03 -1.67
N ILE A 38 -5.56 6.98 -0.85
CA ILE A 38 -5.21 7.03 0.57
C ILE A 38 -3.84 6.40 0.77
N GLN A 39 -2.98 7.02 1.58
CA GLN A 39 -1.61 6.59 1.81
C GLN A 39 -1.31 6.48 3.30
N GLY A 40 -0.73 5.34 3.69
CA GLY A 40 -0.42 4.98 5.06
C GLY A 40 0.92 4.25 5.19
N GLY A 41 1.18 3.65 6.35
CA GLY A 41 2.38 2.84 6.60
C GLY A 41 3.65 3.64 6.95
N CYS A 42 3.49 4.88 7.39
CA CYS A 42 4.57 5.77 7.84
C CYS A 42 4.64 5.74 9.39
N PRO A 43 5.77 5.29 10.00
CA PRO A 43 5.92 5.24 11.46
C PRO A 43 5.80 6.59 12.17
N GLU A 44 6.31 7.63 11.52
CA GLU A 44 6.32 8.99 12.09
C GLU A 44 5.02 9.76 11.83
N GLY A 45 4.12 9.22 11.00
CA GLY A 45 2.93 9.92 10.52
C GLY A 45 3.23 11.18 9.67
N SER A 46 4.50 11.46 9.38
CA SER A 46 4.97 12.67 8.69
C SER A 46 5.06 12.51 7.17
N GLY A 47 4.83 11.30 6.65
CA GLY A 47 5.17 10.89 5.29
C GLY A 47 6.67 10.59 5.10
N ARG A 48 7.49 10.74 6.15
CA ARG A 48 8.90 10.37 6.17
C ARG A 48 9.12 9.17 7.09
N GLY A 49 10.18 8.43 6.82
CA GLY A 49 10.48 7.20 7.54
C GLY A 49 9.85 5.97 6.92
N GLY A 50 10.25 4.83 7.45
CA GLY A 50 9.97 3.50 6.93
C GLY A 50 10.61 2.45 7.82
N PRO A 51 10.77 1.21 7.34
CA PRO A 51 11.11 0.06 8.19
C PRO A 51 12.61 -0.03 8.52
N GLY A 52 13.37 1.04 8.31
CA GLY A 52 14.83 1.08 8.49
C GLY A 52 15.64 0.55 7.30
N TYR A 53 15.00 0.17 6.20
CA TYR A 53 15.65 -0.28 4.96
C TYR A 53 14.84 0.14 3.73
N GLN A 54 15.46 -0.04 2.55
CA GLN A 54 14.85 0.19 1.25
C GLN A 54 15.04 -1.02 0.32
N PHE A 55 14.13 -1.22 -0.63
CA PHE A 55 14.26 -2.25 -1.65
C PHE A 55 13.85 -1.76 -3.05
N ARG A 56 14.30 -2.54 -4.05
CA ARG A 56 14.19 -2.19 -5.47
C ARG A 56 12.76 -2.21 -5.99
N ASP A 57 12.55 -1.47 -7.07
CA ASP A 57 11.27 -1.51 -7.79
C ASP A 57 11.09 -2.88 -8.45
N GLU A 58 9.82 -3.27 -8.60
CA GLU A 58 9.40 -4.44 -9.36
C GLU A 58 8.57 -3.96 -10.54
N GLU A 59 8.65 -4.68 -11.66
CA GLU A 59 7.90 -4.32 -12.87
C GLU A 59 6.39 -4.24 -12.58
N VAL A 60 5.76 -3.12 -12.96
CA VAL A 60 4.33 -2.92 -12.74
C VAL A 60 3.51 -3.70 -13.78
N LYS A 61 2.99 -4.85 -13.34
CA LYS A 61 2.13 -5.73 -14.15
C LYS A 61 0.65 -5.43 -13.89
N GLY A 62 0.12 -4.41 -14.56
CA GLY A 62 -1.29 -4.05 -14.44
C GLY A 62 -1.52 -2.56 -14.51
N GLU A 63 -2.67 -2.14 -14.00
CA GLU A 63 -3.11 -0.75 -14.00
C GLU A 63 -3.60 -0.34 -12.60
N TYR A 64 -3.46 0.94 -12.27
CA TYR A 64 -3.94 1.50 -11.01
C TYR A 64 -5.45 1.81 -11.09
N VAL A 65 -6.27 0.79 -11.29
CA VAL A 65 -7.74 0.89 -11.22
C VAL A 65 -8.22 1.09 -9.79
N LEU A 66 -9.49 1.48 -9.60
CA LEU A 66 -10.12 1.56 -8.27
C LEU A 66 -9.80 0.32 -7.40
N GLY A 67 -9.26 0.56 -6.21
CA GLY A 67 -8.89 -0.50 -5.26
C GLY A 67 -7.49 -1.09 -5.46
N ALA A 68 -6.73 -0.68 -6.48
CA ALA A 68 -5.33 -1.07 -6.62
C ALA A 68 -4.50 -0.65 -5.40
N VAL A 69 -3.66 -1.56 -4.91
CA VAL A 69 -2.76 -1.37 -3.77
C VAL A 69 -1.31 -1.41 -4.25
N ALA A 70 -0.57 -0.34 -4.00
CA ALA A 70 0.79 -0.19 -4.47
C ALA A 70 1.73 0.42 -3.41
N MET A 71 3.02 0.11 -3.53
CA MET A 71 4.05 0.59 -2.60
C MET A 71 4.43 2.03 -2.95
N ALA A 72 4.40 2.92 -1.95
CA ALA A 72 4.87 4.28 -2.11
C ALA A 72 6.40 4.33 -2.02
N ASN A 73 7.01 5.28 -2.76
CA ASN A 73 8.45 5.48 -2.80
C ASN A 73 8.79 6.99 -2.87
N ALA A 74 10.06 7.32 -2.69
CA ALA A 74 10.62 8.66 -2.83
C ALA A 74 11.50 8.78 -4.10
N GLY A 75 11.18 7.99 -5.13
CA GLY A 75 11.99 7.80 -6.34
C GLY A 75 12.41 6.34 -6.54
N PRO A 76 13.08 6.02 -7.66
CA PRO A 76 13.37 4.63 -8.01
C PRO A 76 14.14 3.88 -6.92
N ASN A 77 13.72 2.65 -6.63
CA ASN A 77 14.35 1.71 -5.70
C ASN A 77 14.35 2.16 -4.23
N THR A 78 13.37 2.95 -3.81
CA THR A 78 13.27 3.47 -2.44
C THR A 78 12.04 2.95 -1.69
N ASN A 79 11.51 1.80 -2.10
CA ASN A 79 10.37 1.14 -1.45
C ASN A 79 10.70 0.78 -0.01
N GLY A 80 9.72 0.92 0.90
CA GLY A 80 9.90 0.65 2.32
C GLY A 80 8.65 0.03 2.92
N SER A 81 7.91 0.79 3.74
CA SER A 81 6.67 0.33 4.39
C SER A 81 5.44 1.13 3.98
N GLN A 82 5.63 2.31 3.36
CA GLN A 82 4.51 3.15 3.00
C GLN A 82 3.82 2.58 1.77
N PHE A 83 2.50 2.47 1.81
CA PHE A 83 1.69 1.98 0.71
C PHE A 83 0.50 2.93 0.49
N PHE A 84 -0.11 2.83 -0.69
CA PHE A 84 -1.35 3.51 -0.98
C PHE A 84 -2.39 2.57 -1.59
N VAL A 85 -3.66 2.95 -1.38
CA VAL A 85 -4.82 2.36 -2.03
C VAL A 85 -5.43 3.43 -2.92
N THR A 86 -5.67 3.10 -4.18
CA THR A 86 -6.45 3.95 -5.08
C THR A 86 -7.92 3.90 -4.70
N ILE A 87 -8.53 5.07 -4.51
CA ILE A 87 -9.95 5.21 -4.14
C ILE A 87 -10.80 5.74 -5.31
N ASP A 88 -10.19 5.84 -6.48
CA ASP A 88 -10.78 6.16 -7.78
C ASP A 88 -9.88 5.58 -8.90
N ASP A 89 -10.33 5.61 -10.16
CA ASP A 89 -9.56 5.11 -11.32
C ASP A 89 -8.35 6.00 -11.60
N CYS A 90 -7.15 5.46 -11.37
CA CYS A 90 -5.88 6.16 -11.55
C CYS A 90 -5.09 5.68 -12.77
N THR A 91 -5.68 4.88 -13.67
CA THR A 91 -5.05 4.33 -14.88
C THR A 91 -4.33 5.37 -15.75
N ARG A 92 -4.85 6.61 -15.82
CA ARG A 92 -4.25 7.73 -16.58
C ARG A 92 -3.57 8.78 -15.71
N ARG A 93 -3.60 8.61 -14.39
CA ARG A 93 -3.16 9.62 -13.40
C ARG A 93 -1.87 9.22 -12.68
N LEU A 94 -1.59 7.92 -12.62
CA LEU A 94 -0.37 7.38 -12.01
C LEU A 94 0.54 6.75 -13.08
N PRO A 95 1.82 7.14 -13.15
CA PRO A 95 2.81 6.43 -13.95
C PRO A 95 3.13 5.06 -13.33
N LYS A 96 3.63 4.13 -14.14
CA LYS A 96 3.98 2.75 -13.74
C LYS A 96 5.28 2.67 -12.93
N ASP A 97 5.38 3.50 -11.89
CA ASP A 97 6.57 3.70 -11.06
C ASP A 97 6.42 3.15 -9.63
N TYR A 98 5.26 2.56 -9.29
CA TYR A 98 4.95 2.08 -7.95
C TYR A 98 4.60 0.60 -7.99
N ASN A 99 5.29 -0.21 -7.19
CA ASN A 99 5.09 -1.66 -7.19
C ASN A 99 3.63 -1.99 -6.86
N LEU A 100 2.85 -2.36 -7.87
CA LEU A 100 1.49 -2.86 -7.73
C LEU A 100 1.55 -4.28 -7.17
N PHE A 101 0.94 -4.53 -6.02
CA PHE A 101 1.10 -5.81 -5.31
C PHE A 101 -0.21 -6.42 -4.81
N GLY A 102 -1.35 -5.77 -5.06
CA GLY A 102 -2.64 -6.30 -4.65
C GLY A 102 -3.82 -5.40 -5.00
N PHE A 103 -5.00 -5.83 -4.58
CA PHE A 103 -6.26 -5.12 -4.77
C PHE A 103 -7.17 -5.23 -3.55
N VAL A 104 -7.90 -4.17 -3.25
CA VAL A 104 -9.02 -4.21 -2.30
C VAL A 104 -10.16 -4.97 -2.95
N VAL A 105 -10.45 -6.17 -2.43
CA VAL A 105 -11.54 -7.04 -2.90
C VAL A 105 -12.86 -6.81 -2.16
N GLU A 106 -12.78 -6.28 -0.93
CA GLU A 106 -13.92 -5.96 -0.07
C GLU A 106 -13.57 -4.70 0.75
N GLY A 107 -14.57 -3.88 1.06
CA GLY A 107 -14.40 -2.66 1.87
C GLY A 107 -13.82 -1.47 1.11
N ILE A 108 -14.08 -1.34 -0.20
CA ILE A 108 -13.63 -0.17 -0.98
C ILE A 108 -14.31 1.13 -0.52
N ASP A 109 -15.57 1.03 -0.08
CA ASP A 109 -16.34 2.12 0.54
C ASP A 109 -15.69 2.58 1.85
N VAL A 110 -15.16 1.64 2.65
CA VAL A 110 -14.37 1.96 3.85
C VAL A 110 -13.11 2.73 3.45
N ALA A 111 -12.38 2.27 2.43
CA ALA A 111 -11.19 2.98 1.94
C ALA A 111 -11.51 4.39 1.43
N GLN A 112 -12.65 4.57 0.73
CA GLN A 112 -13.14 5.86 0.27
C GLN A 112 -13.55 6.80 1.41
N ALA A 113 -13.98 6.25 2.55
CA ALA A 113 -14.39 7.02 3.72
C ALA A 113 -13.22 7.42 4.64
N VAL A 114 -12.03 6.82 4.48
CA VAL A 114 -10.84 7.10 5.31
C VAL A 114 -10.52 8.60 5.32
N GLN A 115 -10.26 9.13 6.51
CA GLN A 115 -9.84 10.50 6.74
C GLN A 115 -8.37 10.57 7.15
N VAL A 116 -7.76 11.74 6.98
CA VAL A 116 -6.38 11.98 7.43
C VAL A 116 -6.29 11.75 8.94
N GLY A 117 -5.34 10.91 9.35
CA GLY A 117 -5.12 10.55 10.74
C GLY A 117 -5.87 9.31 11.21
N ASP A 118 -6.73 8.70 10.39
CA ASP A 118 -7.33 7.42 10.72
C ASP A 118 -6.26 6.35 10.95
N VAL A 119 -6.48 5.54 11.99
CA VAL A 119 -5.50 4.62 12.56
C VAL A 119 -5.76 3.19 12.08
N MET A 120 -4.73 2.53 11.56
CA MET A 120 -4.73 1.08 11.34
C MET A 120 -4.63 0.38 12.69
N ARG A 121 -5.76 -0.17 13.15
CA ARG A 121 -5.83 -0.83 14.46
C ARG A 121 -5.14 -2.20 14.49
N SER A 122 -5.28 -2.95 13.39
CA SER A 122 -4.73 -4.29 13.23
C SER A 122 -4.56 -4.60 11.76
N VAL A 123 -3.47 -5.28 11.39
CA VAL A 123 -3.26 -5.80 10.04
C VAL A 123 -2.94 -7.28 10.13
N VAL A 124 -3.92 -8.12 9.81
CA VAL A 124 -3.79 -9.58 9.84
C VAL A 124 -3.65 -10.09 8.41
N VAL A 125 -2.68 -10.97 8.19
CA VAL A 125 -2.45 -11.62 6.90
C VAL A 125 -2.69 -13.11 7.03
N GLU A 126 -3.59 -13.62 6.20
CA GLU A 126 -3.89 -15.04 6.08
C GLU A 126 -3.45 -15.54 4.70
N GLU A 127 -2.81 -16.70 4.67
CA GLU A 127 -2.55 -17.42 3.42
C GLU A 127 -3.79 -18.23 3.06
N ARG A 128 -4.22 -18.15 1.81
CA ARG A 128 -5.31 -18.98 1.29
C ARG A 128 -4.72 -20.00 0.33
N ASP A 129 -5.03 -21.27 0.56
CA ASP A 129 -4.76 -22.32 -0.41
C ASP A 129 -5.54 -21.98 -1.69
N ARG A 130 -4.82 -21.76 -2.79
CA ARG A 130 -5.40 -21.56 -4.13
C ARG A 130 -5.59 -22.90 -4.83
#